data_AF-A0A836QHI5-F1
#
_entry.id   AF-A0A836QHI5-F1
#
_cell.length_a   1.000
_cell.length_b   1.000
_cell.length_c   1.000
_cell.angle_alpha   90.00
_cell.angle_beta   90.00
_cell.angle_gamma   90.00
#
_symmetry.space_group_name_H-M   'P 1'
#
loop_
_entity.id
_entity.type
_entity.pdbx_description
1 polymer ?
#
loop_
_entity_poly.entity_id
_entity_poly.type
_entity_poly.pdbx_seq_one_letter_code
_entity_poly.pdbx_strand_id
1 'polypeptide(L)' 'MVNFDRNRLAELQESLATLPRLSLASLPTPLEFCLRLTEALEGPRLWIKRDDLTGLATGGNKTRMFEYVL' A
#
# COMPACT_ATOMS: atom_id res chain seq x y z
N MET A 1 7.03 2.82 18.59
CA MET A 1 6.39 1.58 18.12
C MET A 1 4.92 1.91 17.88
N VAL A 2 4.44 1.88 16.64
CA VAL A 2 3.01 2.16 16.37
C VAL A 2 2.21 1.01 16.97
N ASN A 3 1.34 1.30 17.94
CA ASN A 3 0.50 0.29 18.56
C ASN A 3 -0.69 0.02 17.63
N PHE A 4 -0.72 -1.16 17.01
CA PHE A 4 -1.82 -1.55 16.13
C PHE A 4 -2.92 -2.19 16.97
N ASP A 5 -3.95 -1.41 17.29
CA ASP A 5 -5.17 -1.93 17.90
C ASP A 5 -5.87 -2.89 16.93
N ARG A 6 -5.92 -4.16 17.32
CA ARG A 6 -6.52 -5.24 16.52
C ARG A 6 -8.02 -5.04 16.30
N ASN A 7 -8.73 -4.47 17.27
CA ASN A 7 -10.17 -4.23 17.16
C ASN A 7 -10.43 -3.15 16.10
N ARG A 8 -9.68 -2.06 16.15
CA ARG A 8 -9.76 -0.98 15.15
C ARG A 8 -9.42 -1.45 13.74
N LEU A 9 -8.49 -2.41 13.59
CA LEU A 9 -8.17 -3.01 12.28
C LEU A 9 -9.34 -3.84 11.75
N ALA A 10 -10.01 -4.62 12.60
CA ALA A 10 -11.17 -5.40 12.22
C ALA A 10 -12.35 -4.49 11.81
N GLU A 11 -12.64 -3.47 12.61
CA GLU A 11 -13.69 -2.47 12.31
C GLU A 11 -13.47 -1.79 10.95
N LEU A 12 -12.21 -1.42 10.64
CA LEU A 12 -11.86 -0.83 9.35
C LEU A 12 -12.03 -1.83 8.20
N GLN A 13 -11.62 -3.09 8.38
CA GLN A 13 -11.78 -4.12 7.37
C GLN A 13 -13.25 -4.39 7.04
N GLU A 14 -14.09 -4.50 8.07
CA GLU A 14 -15.55 -4.66 7.91
C GLU A 14 -16.16 -3.46 7.18
N SER A 15 -15.82 -2.24 7.59
CA SER A 15 -16.31 -1.01 6.95
C SER A 15 -15.94 -0.96 5.48
N LEU A 16 -14.69 -1.26 5.12
CA LEU A 16 -14.21 -1.24 3.73
C LEU A 16 -14.81 -2.37 2.88
N ALA A 17 -15.15 -3.51 3.48
CA ALA A 17 -15.77 -4.63 2.78
C ALA A 17 -17.21 -4.32 2.30
N THR A 18 -17.88 -3.33 2.89
CA THR A 18 -19.22 -2.89 2.48
C THR A 18 -19.22 -1.94 1.29
N LEU A 19 -18.09 -1.33 0.96
CA LEU A 19 -17.99 -0.39 -0.14
C LEU A 19 -17.87 -1.14 -1.47
N PRO A 20 -18.56 -0.68 -2.55
CA PRO A 20 -18.35 -1.24 -3.87
C PRO A 20 -16.89 -1.06 -4.29
N ARG A 21 -16.30 -2.12 -4.85
CA ARG A 21 -14.90 -2.12 -5.27
C ARG A 21 -14.69 -2.83 -6.60
N LEU A 22 -14.12 -2.13 -7.58
CA LEU A 22 -13.64 -2.73 -8.81
C LEU A 22 -12.21 -3.25 -8.62
N SER A 23 -11.89 -4.40 -9.21
CA SER A 23 -10.54 -4.98 -9.17
C SER A 23 -9.70 -4.44 -10.33
N LEU A 24 -9.08 -3.27 -10.12
CA LEU A 24 -8.26 -2.58 -11.13
C LEU A 24 -6.75 -2.70 -10.86
N ALA A 25 -6.36 -2.81 -9.59
CA ALA A 25 -4.97 -2.85 -9.18
C ALA A 25 -4.43 -4.29 -9.13
N SER A 26 -3.19 -4.48 -9.60
CA SER A 26 -2.41 -5.69 -9.36
C SER A 26 -1.79 -5.63 -7.96
N LEU A 27 -2.39 -6.35 -7.00
CA LEU A 27 -2.01 -6.32 -5.58
C LEU A 27 -1.67 -7.73 -5.05
N PRO A 28 -0.82 -7.84 -3.99
CA PRO A 28 -0.11 -6.76 -3.32
C PRO A 28 1.12 -6.29 -4.11
N THR A 29 1.36 -4.98 -4.14
CA THR A 29 2.61 -4.43 -4.67
C THR A 29 3.80 -4.78 -3.76
N PRO A 30 5.02 -4.96 -4.30
CA PRO A 30 6.20 -5.30 -3.48
C PRO A 30 6.54 -4.25 -2.41
N LEU A 31 7.14 -4.72 -1.31
CA LEU A 31 7.83 -3.87 -0.33
C LEU A 31 9.33 -4.16 -0.43
N GLU A 32 10.09 -3.21 -0.95
CA GLU A 32 11.51 -3.39 -1.28
C GLU A 32 12.41 -2.72 -0.26
N PHE A 33 13.45 -3.42 0.22
CA PHE A 33 14.46 -2.83 1.09
C PHE A 33 15.48 -2.03 0.29
N CYS A 34 15.68 -0.76 0.65
CA CYS A 34 16.61 0.12 -0.03
C CYS A 34 17.99 0.05 0.64
N LEU A 35 18.71 -1.07 0.42
CA LEU A 35 20.01 -1.32 1.04
C LEU A 35 21.00 -0.18 0.78
N ARG A 36 21.25 0.17 -0.49
CA ARG A 36 22.21 1.22 -0.86
C ARG A 36 21.87 2.60 -0.29
N LEU A 37 20.58 2.93 -0.22
CA LEU A 37 20.13 4.21 0.34
C LEU A 37 20.28 4.21 1.87
N THR A 38 19.97 3.09 2.51
CA THR A 38 20.20 2.89 3.95
C THR A 38 21.69 3.07 4.29
N GLU A 39 22.58 2.46 3.51
CA GLU A 39 24.04 2.58 3.70
C GLU A 39 24.54 4.01 3.47
N ALA A 40 24.10 4.65 2.38
CA ALA A 40 24.52 6.01 2.05
C ALA A 40 24.09 7.06 3.08
N LEU A 41 23.05 6.77 3.87
CA LEU A 41 22.56 7.64 4.93
C LEU A 41 23.04 7.21 6.33
N GLU A 42 23.86 6.16 6.42
CA GLU A 42 24.30 5.55 7.68
C GLU A 42 23.10 5.15 8.58
N GLY A 43 22.02 4.69 7.95
CA GLY A 43 20.70 4.42 8.55
C GLY A 43 19.64 5.44 8.15
N PRO A 44 18.35 5.29 8.57
CA PRO A 44 17.71 4.11 9.13
C PRO A 44 17.45 3.03 8.06
N ARG A 45 16.86 1.88 8.44
CA ARG A 45 16.40 0.87 7.47
C ARG A 45 15.24 1.42 6.63
N LEU A 46 15.50 1.72 5.37
CA LEU A 46 14.51 2.29 4.46
C LEU A 46 13.87 1.23 3.58
N TRP A 47 12.55 1.32 3.44
CA TRP A 47 11.75 0.43 2.60
C TRP A 47 10.83 1.26 1.69
N ILE A 48 10.61 0.80 0.47
CA ILE A 48 9.69 1.43 -0.48
C ILE A 48 8.56 0.45 -0.79
N LYS A 49 7.32 0.91 -0.62
CA LYS A 49 6.13 0.23 -1.12
C LYS A 49 5.93 0.62 -2.60
N ARG A 50 6.09 -0.33 -3.51
CA ARG A 50 6.13 -0.12 -4.97
C ARG A 50 4.74 0.09 -5.58
N ASP A 51 4.02 1.11 -5.12
CA ASP A 51 2.68 1.45 -5.65
C ASP A 51 2.71 1.97 -7.10
N ASP A 52 3.89 2.28 -7.65
CA ASP A 52 4.12 2.42 -9.08
C ASP A 52 3.78 1.13 -9.86
N LEU A 53 3.81 -0.04 -9.22
CA LEU A 53 3.54 -1.35 -9.83
C LEU A 53 2.08 -1.82 -9.66
N THR A 54 1.11 -0.90 -9.52
CA THR A 54 -0.32 -1.25 -9.44
C THR A 54 -0.94 -1.70 -10.78
N GLY A 55 -0.21 -1.59 -11.90
CA GLY A 55 -0.56 -2.23 -13.18
C GLY A 55 -1.55 -1.49 -14.08
N LEU A 56 -2.46 -0.66 -13.54
CA LEU A 56 -3.39 0.12 -14.37
C LEU A 56 -2.68 1.30 -15.04
N ALA A 57 -2.67 1.35 -16.38
CA ALA A 57 -2.01 2.40 -17.16
C ALA A 57 -0.54 2.61 -16.72
N THR A 58 -0.20 3.74 -16.10
CA THR A 58 1.14 4.02 -15.57
C THR A 58 1.35 3.56 -14.13
N GLY A 59 0.37 2.85 -13.54
CA GLY A 59 0.33 2.48 -12.14
C GLY A 59 0.16 3.69 -11.21
N GLY A 60 0.67 3.57 -9.99
CA GLY A 60 0.61 4.60 -8.96
C GLY A 60 -0.51 4.40 -7.94
N ASN A 61 -0.53 5.30 -6.95
CA ASN A 61 -1.49 5.26 -5.84
C ASN A 61 -2.94 5.51 -6.28
N LYS A 62 -3.15 6.28 -7.35
CA LYS A 62 -4.49 6.63 -7.84
C LYS A 62 -5.28 5.42 -8.32
N THR A 63 -4.61 4.36 -8.76
CA THR A 63 -5.27 3.08 -9.07
C THR A 63 -6.09 2.58 -7.89
N ARG A 64 -5.57 2.67 -6.65
CA ARG A 64 -6.30 2.24 -5.43
C ARG A 64 -7.53 3.10 -5.14
N MET A 65 -7.45 4.39 -5.43
CA MET A 65 -8.58 5.32 -5.29
C MET A 65 -9.67 4.98 -6.31
N PHE A 66 -9.28 4.72 -7.56
CA PHE A 66 -10.20 4.37 -8.64
C PHE A 66 -10.96 3.07 -8.42
N GLU A 67 -10.42 2.13 -7.65
CA GLU A 67 -11.17 0.93 -7.27
C GLU A 67 -12.45 1.24 -6.47
N TYR A 68 -12.58 2.42 -5.83
CA TYR A 68 -13.73 2.77 -4.99
C TYR A 68 -14.60 3.92 -5.52
N VAL A 69 -14.17 4.63 -6.57
CA VAL A 69 -14.91 5.81 -7.10
C VAL A 69 -15.47 5.60 -8.51
N LEU A 70 -15.19 4.46 -9.14
CA LEU A 70 -15.75 4.01 -10.42
C LEU A 70 -16.71 2.86 -10.19
#